data_AF-A0A4S2CUY6-F1
#
_entry.id   AF-A0A4S2CUY6-F1
#
_cell.length_a   1.000
_cell.length_b   1.000
_cell.length_c   1.000
_cell.angle_alpha   90.00
_cell.angle_beta   90.00
_cell.angle_gamma   90.00
#
_symmetry.space_group_name_H-M   'P 1'
#
loop_
_entity.id
_entity.type
_entity.pdbx_description
1 polymer ?
#
loop_
_entity_poly.entity_id
_entity_poly.type
_entity_poly.pdbx_seq_one_letter_code
_entity_poly.pdbx_strand_id
1 'polypeptide(L)'
;MNTSCLGKKEKKIEVQWENSLLLPGCAGMSENVGLAGAYSGIVEGKLLVLGGANFPDKYPWEGGAKAWWSTLYSYDLQTGKWTVYDDFLDRPLAYGVSISLPEGLLCIGGCDRTQCSDNVFLIKKEEDTFVIDSVSYPSLPIPLANATGAMGDNCIYIAGGQETMVNEQSTHHFYMLDLMHKERGWQEMPDWNGPSLSYAVGVAQGERFYLFSGRSYAPDEAMVEHTEGYVFEPSIGKWSKMTGSFPVMAGTGVSYGEDKILLIGGVEEILPTSSEHPGFSRKLRVVSTSTNSLVDSLECPYRIPVTTNVVSVGNQIFIVSGEVQPGIRTPFILKGSF
;
A
#
# COMPACT_ATOMS: atom_id res chain seq x y z
N MET A 1 11.09 -52.11 14.06
CA MET A 1 10.21 -50.94 14.26
C MET A 1 10.62 -49.89 13.25
N ASN A 2 9.79 -49.64 12.25
CA ASN A 2 10.04 -48.58 11.27
C ASN A 2 9.38 -47.30 11.77
N THR A 3 10.18 -46.29 12.07
CA THR A 3 9.73 -44.91 12.25
C THR A 3 10.35 -44.08 11.13
N SER A 4 9.61 -43.91 10.03
CA SER A 4 9.94 -42.91 9.03
C SER A 4 9.34 -41.57 9.45
N CYS A 5 10.17 -40.61 9.81
CA CYS A 5 9.77 -39.20 9.87
C CYS A 5 9.54 -38.71 8.43
N LEU A 6 8.29 -38.68 7.99
CA LEU A 6 7.87 -37.93 6.81
C LEU A 6 7.89 -36.45 7.19
N GLY A 7 9.03 -35.78 7.00
CA GLY A 7 9.05 -34.33 6.95
C GLY A 7 8.10 -33.87 5.84
N LYS A 8 7.06 -33.10 6.19
CA LYS A 8 6.26 -32.39 5.18
C LYS A 8 7.23 -31.51 4.40
N LYS A 9 7.47 -31.84 3.13
CA LYS A 9 8.12 -30.90 2.21
C LYS A 9 7.27 -29.64 2.20
N GLU A 10 7.78 -28.54 2.74
CA GLU A 10 7.15 -27.23 2.55
C GLU A 10 7.01 -27.00 1.05
N LYS A 11 5.78 -26.70 0.63
CA LYS A 11 5.49 -26.43 -0.78
C LYS A 11 6.13 -25.09 -1.12
N LYS A 12 7.07 -25.09 -2.07
CA LYS A 12 7.71 -23.87 -2.56
C LYS A 12 6.63 -22.92 -3.10
N ILE A 13 6.72 -21.63 -2.76
CA ILE A 13 5.86 -20.60 -3.34
C ILE A 13 6.26 -20.45 -4.81
N GLU A 14 5.29 -20.52 -5.71
CA GLU A 14 5.47 -20.26 -7.13
C GLU A 14 4.46 -19.19 -7.54
N VAL A 15 4.89 -18.24 -8.39
CA VAL A 15 4.03 -17.15 -8.86
C VAL A 15 4.14 -17.04 -10.37
N GLN A 16 3.00 -17.11 -11.05
CA GLN A 16 2.89 -16.80 -12.46
C GLN A 16 2.53 -15.33 -12.65
N TRP A 17 3.39 -14.58 -13.34
CA TRP A 17 3.25 -13.14 -13.51
C TRP A 17 2.73 -12.77 -14.91
N GLU A 18 1.75 -11.87 -14.96
CA GLU A 18 1.21 -11.26 -16.18
C GLU A 18 1.26 -9.73 -16.06
N ASN A 19 1.77 -9.05 -17.10
CA ASN A 19 1.92 -7.59 -17.15
C ASN A 19 1.24 -6.99 -18.40
N SER A 20 0.00 -7.41 -18.66
CA SER A 20 -0.79 -7.02 -19.85
C SER A 20 -1.95 -6.07 -19.54
N LEU A 21 -2.39 -6.01 -18.28
CA LEU A 21 -3.48 -5.12 -17.88
C LEU A 21 -2.95 -3.68 -17.74
N LEU A 22 -3.59 -2.75 -18.45
CA LEU A 22 -3.20 -1.35 -18.53
C LEU A 22 -4.34 -0.46 -18.04
N LEU A 23 -4.01 0.53 -17.22
CA LEU A 23 -4.94 1.62 -16.90
C LEU A 23 -5.27 2.42 -18.18
N PRO A 24 -6.56 2.66 -18.48
CA PRO A 24 -6.95 3.50 -19.60
C PRO A 24 -6.65 4.99 -19.30
N GLY A 25 -6.64 5.80 -20.35
CA GLY A 25 -6.62 7.26 -20.20
C GLY A 25 -7.88 7.82 -19.53
N CYS A 26 -7.82 9.09 -19.18
CA CYS A 26 -8.91 9.87 -18.60
C CYS A 26 -8.89 11.31 -19.15
N ALA A 27 -9.85 12.13 -18.77
CA ALA A 27 -9.83 13.56 -19.04
C ALA A 27 -8.52 14.18 -18.51
N GLY A 28 -7.83 14.97 -19.34
CA GLY A 28 -6.53 15.54 -19.01
C GLY A 28 -5.32 14.60 -19.16
N MET A 29 -5.53 13.30 -19.41
CA MET A 29 -4.47 12.30 -19.64
C MET A 29 -4.94 11.22 -20.62
N SER A 30 -4.85 11.50 -21.92
CA SER A 30 -5.35 10.60 -22.97
C SER A 30 -4.65 9.24 -23.00
N GLU A 31 -3.35 9.22 -22.73
CA GLU A 31 -2.57 8.01 -22.46
C GLU A 31 -2.17 8.02 -20.99
N ASN A 32 -2.52 6.96 -20.26
CA ASN A 32 -2.20 6.88 -18.85
C ASN A 32 -0.70 6.65 -18.67
N VAL A 33 -0.02 7.56 -17.98
CA VAL A 33 1.43 7.44 -17.68
C VAL A 33 1.68 6.71 -16.35
N GLY A 34 0.64 6.21 -15.70
CA GLY A 34 0.66 5.59 -14.39
C GLY A 34 0.34 6.57 -13.25
N LEU A 35 0.06 6.01 -12.07
CA LEU A 35 -0.43 6.69 -10.89
C LEU A 35 0.31 6.16 -9.66
N ALA A 36 1.04 7.03 -8.96
CA ALA A 36 1.65 6.74 -7.67
C ALA A 36 0.70 7.10 -6.53
N GLY A 37 0.63 6.24 -5.51
CA GLY A 37 -0.21 6.43 -4.34
C GLY A 37 -1.70 6.39 -4.62
N ALA A 38 -2.14 5.69 -5.68
CA ALA A 38 -3.56 5.46 -5.89
C ALA A 38 -4.13 4.55 -4.79
N TYR A 39 -5.39 4.78 -4.42
CA TYR A 39 -6.14 3.80 -3.63
C TYR A 39 -6.58 2.67 -4.55
N SER A 40 -6.55 1.43 -4.08
CA SER A 40 -7.13 0.34 -4.86
C SER A 40 -7.66 -0.81 -4.01
N GLY A 41 -8.63 -1.52 -4.56
CA GLY A 41 -9.31 -2.62 -3.89
C GLY A 41 -10.43 -3.21 -4.72
N ILE A 42 -11.18 -4.15 -4.13
CA ILE A 42 -12.24 -4.87 -4.83
C ILE A 42 -13.59 -4.48 -4.25
N VAL A 43 -14.51 -4.08 -5.12
CA VAL A 43 -15.90 -3.82 -4.77
C VAL A 43 -16.78 -4.60 -5.74
N GLU A 44 -17.53 -5.57 -5.24
CA GLU A 44 -18.43 -6.43 -6.02
C GLU A 44 -17.81 -7.01 -7.32
N GLY A 45 -16.60 -7.57 -7.21
CA GLY A 45 -15.91 -8.19 -8.35
C GLY A 45 -15.30 -7.21 -9.35
N LYS A 46 -15.26 -5.92 -9.02
CA LYS A 46 -14.59 -4.88 -9.79
C LYS A 46 -13.32 -4.42 -9.06
N LEU A 47 -12.20 -4.38 -9.76
CA LEU A 47 -10.96 -3.76 -9.29
C LEU A 47 -11.08 -2.24 -9.47
N LEU A 48 -11.08 -1.53 -8.36
CA LEU A 48 -11.11 -0.08 -8.32
C LEU A 48 -9.70 0.47 -8.19
N VAL A 49 -9.43 1.56 -8.91
CA VAL A 49 -8.22 2.36 -8.80
C VAL A 49 -8.65 3.82 -8.73
N LEU A 50 -8.40 4.49 -7.60
CA LEU A 50 -8.88 5.84 -7.34
C LEU A 50 -7.70 6.79 -7.12
N GLY A 51 -7.76 7.93 -7.80
CA GLY A 51 -6.85 9.05 -7.61
C GLY A 51 -5.41 8.71 -7.95
N GLY A 52 -4.48 9.08 -7.07
CA GLY A 52 -3.04 8.93 -7.31
C GLY A 52 -2.42 10.18 -7.95
N ALA A 53 -1.11 10.13 -8.14
CA ALA A 53 -0.33 11.27 -8.61
C ALA A 53 0.75 10.86 -9.62
N ASN A 54 1.05 11.75 -10.56
CA ASN A 54 2.07 11.54 -11.57
C ASN A 54 2.69 12.85 -12.07
N PHE A 55 3.49 12.76 -13.13
CA PHE A 55 4.11 13.89 -13.80
C PHE A 55 3.69 13.83 -15.28
N PRO A 56 2.58 14.49 -15.66
CA PRO A 56 1.98 14.30 -16.99
C PRO A 56 2.81 14.92 -18.12
N ASP A 57 3.56 15.99 -17.83
CA ASP A 57 4.26 16.77 -18.86
C ASP A 57 5.75 16.43 -19.00
N LYS A 58 6.48 16.36 -17.88
CA LYS A 58 7.95 16.20 -17.84
C LYS A 58 8.39 15.45 -16.60
N TYR A 59 9.59 14.87 -16.62
CA TYR A 59 10.14 14.20 -15.45
C TYR A 59 10.61 15.18 -14.36
N PRO A 60 10.76 14.75 -13.09
CA PRO A 60 11.19 15.62 -12.00
C PRO A 60 12.54 16.30 -12.24
N TRP A 61 13.52 15.59 -12.82
CA TRP A 61 14.84 16.16 -13.14
C TRP A 61 14.82 17.17 -14.30
N GLU A 62 13.68 17.29 -14.99
CA GLU A 62 13.44 18.28 -16.04
C GLU A 62 12.56 19.45 -15.55
N GLY A 63 12.29 19.50 -14.25
CA GLY A 63 11.41 20.50 -13.63
C GLY A 63 9.91 20.20 -13.81
N GLY A 64 9.54 18.95 -14.04
CA GLY A 64 8.14 18.53 -14.15
C GLY A 64 7.33 18.80 -12.88
N ALA A 65 6.12 19.30 -13.06
CA ALA A 65 5.18 19.53 -11.97
C ALA A 65 4.39 18.23 -11.68
N LYS A 66 4.32 17.85 -10.40
CA LYS A 66 3.48 16.72 -9.97
C LYS A 66 2.00 17.13 -10.05
N ALA A 67 1.17 16.25 -10.62
CA ALA A 67 -0.28 16.36 -10.66
C ALA A 67 -0.91 15.26 -9.80
N TRP A 68 -2.07 15.55 -9.21
CA TRP A 68 -2.91 14.62 -8.47
C TRP A 68 -4.23 14.46 -9.23
N TRP A 69 -4.85 13.28 -9.13
CA TRP A 69 -6.04 12.93 -9.89
C TRP A 69 -7.25 12.66 -8.98
N SER A 70 -8.44 12.95 -9.52
CA SER A 70 -9.76 12.67 -8.92
C SER A 70 -10.44 11.45 -9.53
N THR A 71 -9.81 10.85 -10.55
CA THR A 71 -10.41 9.82 -11.39
C THR A 71 -10.60 8.50 -10.65
N LEU A 72 -11.76 7.87 -10.81
CA LEU A 72 -11.98 6.47 -10.47
C LEU A 72 -11.95 5.62 -11.75
N TYR A 73 -11.11 4.60 -11.75
CA TYR A 73 -11.11 3.53 -12.75
C TYR A 73 -11.73 2.28 -12.13
N SER A 74 -12.64 1.64 -12.86
CA SER A 74 -13.29 0.40 -12.46
C SER A 74 -13.06 -0.66 -13.53
N TYR A 75 -12.33 -1.72 -13.20
CA TYR A 75 -12.13 -2.88 -14.06
C TYR A 75 -12.99 -4.05 -13.61
N ASP A 76 -13.91 -4.49 -14.47
CA ASP A 76 -14.73 -5.65 -14.22
C ASP A 76 -13.93 -6.94 -14.47
N LEU A 77 -13.70 -7.73 -13.41
CA LEU A 77 -12.87 -8.93 -13.47
C LEU A 77 -13.50 -10.07 -14.29
N GLN A 78 -14.81 -10.03 -14.55
CA GLN A 78 -15.50 -11.07 -15.33
C GLN A 78 -15.50 -10.74 -16.81
N THR A 79 -15.78 -9.48 -17.16
CA THR A 79 -15.92 -9.04 -18.55
C THR A 79 -14.64 -8.46 -19.15
N GLY A 80 -13.66 -8.11 -18.30
CA GLY A 80 -12.42 -7.48 -18.70
C GLY A 80 -12.58 -6.05 -19.22
N LYS A 81 -13.65 -5.35 -18.83
CA LYS A 81 -13.98 -4.01 -19.30
C LYS A 81 -13.68 -2.94 -18.26
N TRP A 82 -13.18 -1.81 -18.74
CA TRP A 82 -12.99 -0.61 -17.95
C TRP A 82 -14.21 0.31 -18.00
N THR A 83 -14.45 1.00 -16.89
CA THR A 83 -15.30 2.19 -16.80
C THR A 83 -14.49 3.27 -16.06
N VAL A 84 -14.54 4.51 -16.56
CA VAL A 84 -13.75 5.63 -16.04
C VAL A 84 -14.70 6.74 -15.62
N TYR A 85 -14.45 7.30 -14.43
CA TYR A 85 -15.19 8.42 -13.86
C TYR A 85 -14.17 9.54 -13.56
N ASP A 86 -14.09 10.54 -14.44
CA ASP A 86 -13.03 11.56 -14.42
C ASP A 86 -13.00 12.44 -13.15
N ASP A 87 -14.18 12.87 -12.70
CA ASP A 87 -14.34 13.79 -11.57
C ASP A 87 -15.01 13.07 -10.38
N PHE A 88 -14.50 11.89 -10.02
CA PHE A 88 -15.11 11.07 -8.96
C PHE A 88 -14.87 11.65 -7.56
N LEU A 89 -13.68 12.21 -7.30
CA LEU A 89 -13.38 12.95 -6.08
C LEU A 89 -13.61 14.45 -6.28
N ASP A 90 -14.25 15.11 -5.30
CA ASP A 90 -14.35 16.57 -5.24
C ASP A 90 -12.97 17.26 -5.19
N ARG A 91 -11.96 16.57 -4.61
CA ARG A 91 -10.56 16.99 -4.58
C ARG A 91 -9.65 15.84 -4.94
N PRO A 92 -8.70 16.03 -5.87
CA PRO A 92 -7.69 15.02 -6.18
C PRO A 92 -6.92 14.56 -4.95
N LEU A 93 -6.64 13.25 -4.84
CA LEU A 93 -6.06 12.67 -3.64
C LEU A 93 -5.16 11.48 -3.97
N ALA A 94 -4.06 11.32 -3.22
CA ALA A 94 -3.13 10.22 -3.36
C ALA A 94 -2.49 9.88 -2.01
N TYR A 95 -1.69 8.81 -1.96
CA TYR A 95 -0.82 8.44 -0.84
C TYR A 95 -1.54 8.23 0.50
N GLY A 96 -2.80 7.80 0.46
CA GLY A 96 -3.51 7.28 1.63
C GLY A 96 -3.52 5.75 1.66
N VAL A 97 -4.24 5.18 2.62
CA VAL A 97 -4.41 3.74 2.79
C VAL A 97 -5.76 3.31 2.22
N SER A 98 -5.82 2.17 1.52
CA SER A 98 -7.07 1.56 1.07
C SER A 98 -7.26 0.15 1.60
N ILE A 99 -8.45 -0.13 2.15
CA ILE A 99 -8.83 -1.43 2.71
C ILE A 99 -10.12 -1.89 2.02
N SER A 100 -10.10 -3.08 1.41
CA SER A 100 -11.32 -3.69 0.88
C SER A 100 -12.13 -4.31 2.02
N LEU A 101 -13.37 -3.89 2.15
CA LEU A 101 -14.35 -4.36 3.14
C LEU A 101 -15.53 -5.01 2.42
N PRO A 102 -16.35 -5.84 3.11
CA PRO A 102 -17.56 -6.41 2.52
C PRO A 102 -18.50 -5.37 1.90
N GLU A 103 -18.60 -4.18 2.49
CA GLU A 103 -19.46 -3.10 2.05
C GLU A 103 -18.85 -2.17 0.98
N GLY A 104 -17.55 -2.24 0.71
CA GLY A 104 -16.89 -1.33 -0.23
C GLY A 104 -15.39 -1.17 -0.02
N LEU A 105 -14.81 -0.16 -0.67
CA LEU A 105 -13.41 0.21 -0.53
C LEU A 105 -13.27 1.39 0.43
N LEU A 106 -12.68 1.17 1.60
CA LEU A 106 -12.42 2.22 2.57
C LEU A 106 -11.11 2.92 2.19
N CYS A 107 -11.16 4.24 2.00
CA CYS A 107 -10.02 5.11 1.74
C CYS A 107 -9.74 5.98 2.97
N ILE A 108 -8.50 5.98 3.44
CA ILE A 108 -8.10 6.57 4.72
C ILE A 108 -6.94 7.54 4.48
N GLY A 109 -7.14 8.82 4.80
CA GLY A 109 -6.11 9.85 4.77
C GLY A 109 -5.71 10.28 3.36
N GLY A 110 -4.41 10.37 3.12
CA GLY A 110 -3.79 10.81 1.86
C GLY A 110 -3.43 12.29 1.82
N CYS A 111 -2.97 12.75 0.67
CA CYS A 111 -2.64 14.15 0.42
C CYS A 111 -2.94 14.57 -1.01
N ASP A 112 -3.09 15.89 -1.17
CA ASP A 112 -2.98 16.58 -2.44
C ASP A 112 -1.68 17.39 -2.50
N ARG A 113 -1.56 18.30 -3.47
CA ARG A 113 -0.39 19.17 -3.62
C ARG A 113 -0.12 20.07 -2.41
N THR A 114 -1.13 20.33 -1.60
CA THR A 114 -1.14 21.41 -0.60
C THR A 114 -1.24 20.91 0.83
N GLN A 115 -1.91 19.78 1.07
CA GLN A 115 -2.18 19.31 2.43
C GLN A 115 -2.36 17.79 2.51
N CYS A 116 -2.08 17.25 3.69
CA CYS A 116 -2.57 15.93 4.08
C CYS A 116 -4.06 16.00 4.45
N SER A 117 -4.73 14.85 4.46
CA SER A 117 -6.15 14.68 4.72
C SER A 117 -6.34 13.76 5.91
N ASP A 118 -7.30 14.08 6.77
CA ASP A 118 -7.83 13.24 7.85
C ASP A 118 -9.11 12.49 7.43
N ASN A 119 -9.64 12.79 6.25
CA ASN A 119 -10.87 12.17 5.76
C ASN A 119 -10.75 10.65 5.66
N VAL A 120 -11.82 9.98 6.09
CA VAL A 120 -12.04 8.56 5.90
C VAL A 120 -13.38 8.40 5.19
N PHE A 121 -13.37 7.75 4.03
CA PHE A 121 -14.58 7.60 3.22
C PHE A 121 -14.64 6.21 2.57
N LEU A 122 -15.85 5.71 2.40
CA LEU A 122 -16.13 4.41 1.78
C LEU A 122 -16.63 4.62 0.35
N ILE A 123 -15.98 3.99 -0.61
CA ILE A 123 -16.54 3.84 -1.96
C ILE A 123 -17.39 2.58 -1.97
N LYS A 124 -18.69 2.74 -2.18
CA LYS A 124 -19.64 1.63 -2.27
C LYS A 124 -20.34 1.67 -3.63
N LYS A 125 -20.81 0.50 -4.06
CA LYS A 125 -21.63 0.42 -5.28
C LYS A 125 -23.07 0.75 -4.92
N GLU A 126 -23.70 1.58 -5.74
CA GLU A 126 -25.15 1.83 -5.70
C GLU A 126 -25.67 1.66 -7.13
N GLU A 127 -26.57 0.68 -7.32
CA GLU A 127 -27.07 0.27 -8.63
C GLU A 127 -25.91 -0.04 -9.63
N ASP A 128 -25.81 0.71 -10.73
CA ASP A 128 -24.80 0.55 -11.76
C ASP A 128 -23.59 1.47 -11.60
N THR A 129 -23.55 2.31 -10.55
CA THR A 129 -22.48 3.29 -10.29
C THR A 129 -21.80 3.07 -8.92
N PHE A 130 -20.81 3.90 -8.64
CA PHE A 130 -20.19 4.01 -7.31
C PHE A 130 -20.54 5.36 -6.69
N VAL A 131 -20.60 5.39 -5.36
CA VAL A 131 -20.80 6.61 -4.57
C VAL A 131 -19.81 6.65 -3.42
N ILE A 132 -19.58 7.85 -2.91
CA ILE A 132 -18.74 8.10 -1.73
C ILE A 132 -19.63 8.29 -0.51
N ASP A 133 -19.38 7.49 0.52
CA ASP A 133 -19.94 7.66 1.86
C ASP A 133 -18.84 8.20 2.79
N SER A 134 -18.96 9.48 3.12
CA SER A 134 -18.03 10.19 4.00
C SER A 134 -18.52 10.31 5.46
N VAL A 135 -19.58 9.58 5.85
CA VAL A 135 -20.21 9.71 7.18
C VAL A 135 -20.21 8.42 7.98
N SER A 136 -20.14 7.25 7.33
CA SER A 136 -20.19 5.94 8.00
C SER A 136 -18.92 5.56 8.77
N TYR A 137 -17.84 6.34 8.60
CA TYR A 137 -16.54 6.11 9.21
C TYR A 137 -16.02 7.39 9.88
N PRO A 138 -15.43 7.31 11.08
CA PRO A 138 -14.84 8.47 11.73
C PRO A 138 -13.58 8.93 10.99
N SER A 139 -13.40 10.24 10.84
CA SER A 139 -12.13 10.83 10.38
C SER A 139 -10.96 10.41 11.28
N LEU A 140 -9.76 10.38 10.71
CA LEU A 140 -8.54 10.19 11.48
C LEU A 140 -8.40 11.31 12.54
N PRO A 141 -7.75 11.04 13.69
CA PRO A 141 -7.51 12.06 14.71
C PRO A 141 -6.67 13.23 14.21
N ILE A 142 -5.84 12.97 13.20
CA ILE A 142 -4.98 13.92 12.51
C ILE A 142 -4.90 13.60 11.01
N PRO A 143 -4.60 14.59 10.14
CA PRO A 143 -4.33 14.33 8.74
C PRO A 143 -3.09 13.45 8.57
N LEU A 144 -3.14 12.44 7.69
CA LEU A 144 -2.00 11.57 7.42
C LEU A 144 -1.87 11.21 5.95
N ALA A 145 -0.67 11.32 5.41
CA ALA A 145 -0.27 10.75 4.13
C ALA A 145 0.98 9.89 4.26
N ASN A 146 1.23 9.01 3.28
CA ASN A 146 2.36 8.09 3.24
C ASN A 146 2.45 7.16 4.47
N ALA A 147 1.33 7.02 5.21
CA ALA A 147 1.15 6.02 6.23
C ALA A 147 0.95 4.63 5.59
N THR A 148 1.03 3.60 6.41
CA THR A 148 0.66 2.25 6.01
C THR A 148 -0.47 1.73 6.88
N GLY A 149 -1.22 0.76 6.38
CA GLY A 149 -2.28 0.17 7.18
C GLY A 149 -2.77 -1.14 6.62
N ALA A 150 -3.38 -1.93 7.50
CA ALA A 150 -3.95 -3.22 7.17
C ALA A 150 -5.11 -3.51 8.12
N MET A 151 -6.02 -4.35 7.67
CA MET A 151 -7.09 -4.89 8.51
C MET A 151 -6.69 -6.28 9.02
N GLY A 152 -6.79 -6.48 10.32
CA GLY A 152 -6.63 -7.78 10.98
C GLY A 152 -7.82 -8.01 11.90
N ASP A 153 -8.43 -9.19 11.80
CA ASP A 153 -9.72 -9.51 12.45
C ASP A 153 -10.78 -8.42 12.15
N ASN A 154 -11.29 -7.74 13.18
CA ASN A 154 -12.26 -6.65 13.06
C ASN A 154 -11.63 -5.27 13.28
N CYS A 155 -10.29 -5.16 13.24
CA CYS A 155 -9.58 -3.92 13.51
C CYS A 155 -8.82 -3.45 12.28
N ILE A 156 -8.88 -2.16 11.99
CA ILE A 156 -8.01 -1.50 11.02
C ILE A 156 -6.90 -0.80 11.78
N TYR A 157 -5.66 -1.02 11.37
CA TYR A 157 -4.49 -0.39 11.93
C TYR A 157 -3.85 0.57 10.93
N ILE A 158 -3.42 1.74 11.38
CA ILE A 158 -2.69 2.74 10.59
C ILE A 158 -1.41 3.10 11.33
N ALA A 159 -0.27 3.06 10.65
CA ALA A 159 1.05 3.30 11.24
C ALA A 159 1.89 4.29 10.42
N GLY A 160 2.56 5.20 11.12
CA GLY A 160 3.48 6.19 10.57
C GLY A 160 2.81 7.22 9.67
N GLY A 161 3.55 7.66 8.66
CA GLY A 161 3.16 8.71 7.72
C GLY A 161 3.63 10.09 8.16
N GLN A 162 3.08 11.12 7.51
CA GLN A 162 3.36 12.53 7.75
C GLN A 162 2.05 13.33 7.87
N GLU A 163 2.08 14.43 8.61
CA GLU A 163 0.88 15.25 8.89
C GLU A 163 0.68 16.43 7.93
N THR A 164 1.73 16.83 7.22
CA THR A 164 1.76 18.08 6.43
C THR A 164 2.59 17.92 5.17
N MET A 165 2.25 18.71 4.14
CA MET A 165 3.02 18.83 2.87
C MET A 165 4.04 19.98 2.91
N VAL A 166 4.10 20.72 4.03
CA VAL A 166 5.08 21.79 4.28
C VAL A 166 5.85 21.42 5.53
N ASN A 167 7.18 21.51 5.47
CA ASN A 167 8.06 21.06 6.55
C ASN A 167 7.77 19.60 6.93
N GLU A 168 7.78 18.72 5.92
CA GLU A 168 7.39 17.33 6.06
C GLU A 168 8.25 16.60 7.11
N GLN A 169 7.59 15.78 7.94
CA GLN A 169 8.25 14.97 8.95
C GLN A 169 7.54 13.63 9.09
N SER A 170 8.31 12.56 9.22
CA SER A 170 7.79 11.22 9.53
C SER A 170 7.37 11.12 10.99
N THR A 171 6.37 10.28 11.28
CA THR A 171 5.73 10.21 12.61
C THR A 171 5.84 8.83 13.26
N HIS A 172 5.48 8.75 14.55
CA HIS A 172 5.33 7.50 15.30
C HIS A 172 3.86 7.09 15.45
N HIS A 173 2.94 7.74 14.70
CA HIS A 173 1.51 7.52 14.86
C HIS A 173 1.16 6.05 14.68
N PHE A 174 0.38 5.50 15.61
CA PHE A 174 -0.20 4.18 15.48
C PHE A 174 -1.64 4.24 15.97
N TYR A 175 -2.59 4.07 15.05
CA TYR A 175 -4.02 4.15 15.32
C TYR A 175 -4.70 2.82 15.04
N MET A 176 -5.75 2.53 15.81
CA MET A 176 -6.63 1.39 15.62
C MET A 176 -8.08 1.84 15.56
N LEU A 177 -8.84 1.34 14.57
CA LEU A 177 -10.29 1.46 14.51
C LEU A 177 -10.92 0.09 14.68
N ASP A 178 -11.76 -0.06 15.69
CA ASP A 178 -12.57 -1.26 15.91
C ASP A 178 -13.85 -1.18 15.06
N LEU A 179 -13.97 -2.02 14.04
CA LEU A 179 -15.10 -2.03 13.11
C LEU A 179 -16.41 -2.48 13.77
N MET A 180 -16.35 -3.18 14.90
CA MET A 180 -17.54 -3.54 15.68
C MET A 180 -18.03 -2.39 16.56
N HIS A 181 -17.16 -1.40 16.83
CA HIS A 181 -17.40 -0.27 17.72
C HIS A 181 -16.91 1.05 17.13
N LYS A 182 -17.28 1.33 15.87
CA LYS A 182 -16.83 2.52 15.11
C LYS A 182 -17.15 3.83 15.82
N GLU A 183 -18.19 3.86 16.65
CA GLU A 183 -18.58 5.01 17.47
C GLU A 183 -17.51 5.44 18.48
N ARG A 184 -16.56 4.56 18.82
CA ARG A 184 -15.41 4.89 19.69
C ARG A 184 -14.35 5.71 18.96
N GLY A 185 -14.45 5.83 17.63
CA GLY A 185 -13.46 6.50 16.82
C GLY A 185 -12.15 5.72 16.73
N TRP A 186 -11.16 6.36 16.12
CA TRP A 186 -9.79 5.89 16.10
C TRP A 186 -9.16 6.01 17.49
N GLN A 187 -8.53 4.94 17.94
CA GLN A 187 -7.82 4.86 19.21
C GLN A 187 -6.33 4.98 18.94
N GLU A 188 -5.65 5.89 19.65
CA GLU A 188 -4.20 5.95 19.66
C GLU A 188 -3.65 4.74 20.42
N MET A 189 -2.71 4.05 19.80
CA MET A 189 -2.11 2.82 20.28
C MET A 189 -0.63 3.05 20.61
N PRO A 190 0.00 2.24 21.48
CA PRO A 190 1.43 2.35 21.74
C PRO A 190 2.25 2.19 20.46
N ASP A 191 3.23 3.08 20.24
CA ASP A 191 4.11 2.99 19.08
C ASP A 191 5.09 1.80 19.16
N TRP A 192 5.83 1.57 18.07
CA TRP A 192 6.79 0.47 17.94
C TRP A 192 8.13 0.71 18.66
N ASN A 193 8.29 1.82 19.38
CA ASN A 193 9.50 2.24 20.10
C ASN A 193 10.76 2.14 19.21
N GLY A 194 10.65 2.66 17.99
CA GLY A 194 11.70 2.71 16.98
C GLY A 194 11.79 4.10 16.33
N PRO A 195 12.39 4.23 15.13
CA PRO A 195 12.42 5.51 14.42
C PRO A 195 11.02 5.92 13.99
N SER A 196 10.81 7.21 13.71
CA SER A 196 9.59 7.65 13.05
C SER A 196 9.59 7.17 11.60
N LEU A 197 8.44 6.75 11.09
CA LEU A 197 8.36 6.06 9.81
C LEU A 197 7.32 6.71 8.91
N SER A 198 7.67 6.82 7.63
CA SER A 198 6.77 7.09 6.51
C SER A 198 7.20 6.17 5.36
N TYR A 199 6.29 5.85 4.46
CA TYR A 199 6.51 4.85 3.39
C TYR A 199 6.92 3.46 3.92
N ALA A 200 6.50 3.10 5.13
CA ALA A 200 6.66 1.75 5.66
C ALA A 200 5.66 0.78 5.02
N VAL A 201 5.86 -0.52 5.23
CA VAL A 201 4.93 -1.57 4.77
C VAL A 201 4.29 -2.24 5.97
N GLY A 202 2.96 -2.12 6.06
CA GLY A 202 2.12 -2.71 7.08
C GLY A 202 1.37 -3.92 6.54
N VAL A 203 1.35 -5.03 7.29
CA VAL A 203 0.61 -6.24 6.92
C VAL A 203 -0.02 -6.85 8.17
N ALA A 204 -1.29 -7.23 8.10
CA ALA A 204 -1.91 -8.09 9.11
C ALA A 204 -1.78 -9.56 8.69
N GLN A 205 -1.36 -10.43 9.61
CA GLN A 205 -1.27 -11.87 9.38
C GLN A 205 -1.59 -12.60 10.69
N GLY A 206 -2.59 -13.46 10.66
CA GLY A 206 -3.20 -13.98 11.90
C GLY A 206 -3.71 -12.83 12.78
N GLU A 207 -3.59 -12.97 14.09
CA GLU A 207 -4.04 -11.97 15.07
C GLU A 207 -2.98 -10.86 15.32
N ARG A 208 -2.09 -10.58 14.37
CA ARG A 208 -0.95 -9.66 14.55
C ARG A 208 -0.83 -8.66 13.40
N PHE A 209 -0.30 -7.48 13.73
CA PHE A 209 0.07 -6.46 12.75
C PHE A 209 1.59 -6.35 12.66
N TYR A 210 2.12 -6.33 11.45
CA TYR A 210 3.55 -6.28 11.17
C TYR A 210 3.87 -4.97 10.45
N LEU A 211 4.98 -4.33 10.85
CA LEU A 211 5.48 -3.09 10.28
C LEU A 211 6.92 -3.29 9.83
N PHE A 212 7.20 -3.00 8.56
CA PHE A 212 8.50 -3.21 7.95
C PHE A 212 9.04 -1.95 7.28
N SER A 213 10.34 -1.71 7.45
CA SER A 213 11.08 -0.70 6.70
C SER A 213 10.50 0.71 6.84
N GLY A 214 10.61 1.52 5.78
CA GLY A 214 10.22 2.92 5.76
C GLY A 214 11.43 3.84 5.83
N ARG A 215 11.16 5.13 5.94
CA ARG A 215 12.19 6.16 6.12
C ARG A 215 11.78 7.16 7.19
N SER A 216 12.78 7.71 7.85
CA SER A 216 12.65 8.89 8.69
C SER A 216 13.16 10.14 7.96
N TYR A 217 12.49 11.26 8.18
CA TYR A 217 12.92 12.58 7.71
C TYR A 217 12.26 13.69 8.53
N ALA A 218 12.90 14.86 8.55
CA ALA A 218 12.42 16.11 9.10
C ALA A 218 13.08 17.29 8.33
N PRO A 219 12.57 18.53 8.42
CA PRO A 219 13.03 19.65 7.58
C PRO A 219 14.53 19.92 7.57
N ASP A 220 15.21 19.68 8.68
CA ASP A 220 16.64 19.94 8.87
C ASP A 220 17.46 18.67 9.11
N GLU A 221 16.88 17.50 8.82
CA GLU A 221 17.52 16.21 9.02
C GLU A 221 17.70 15.47 7.69
N ALA A 222 18.82 14.76 7.56
CA ALA A 222 19.01 13.86 6.43
C ALA A 222 17.94 12.75 6.47
N MET A 223 17.39 12.42 5.31
CA MET A 223 16.54 11.26 5.17
C MET A 223 17.33 9.99 5.48
N VAL A 224 16.75 9.09 6.27
CA VAL A 224 17.36 7.80 6.63
C VAL A 224 16.39 6.69 6.29
N GLU A 225 16.81 5.75 5.45
CA GLU A 225 16.10 4.49 5.22
C GLU A 225 16.28 3.52 6.38
N HIS A 226 15.22 2.80 6.71
CA HIS A 226 15.18 1.77 7.75
C HIS A 226 14.83 0.43 7.13
N THR A 227 15.37 -0.66 7.68
CA THR A 227 15.08 -2.02 7.20
C THR A 227 14.62 -2.94 8.33
N GLU A 228 14.36 -2.39 9.50
CA GLU A 228 13.83 -3.07 10.66
C GLU A 228 12.41 -3.61 10.40
N GLY A 229 12.07 -4.66 11.13
CA GLY A 229 10.70 -5.16 11.24
C GLY A 229 10.23 -5.09 12.69
N TYR A 230 8.93 -4.86 12.88
CA TYR A 230 8.26 -4.82 14.16
C TYR A 230 6.96 -5.63 14.07
N VAL A 231 6.58 -6.28 15.16
CA VAL A 231 5.32 -7.01 15.27
C VAL A 231 4.53 -6.51 16.48
N PHE A 232 3.27 -6.15 16.26
CA PHE A 232 2.32 -5.77 17.26
C PHE A 232 1.42 -6.95 17.61
N GLU A 233 1.26 -7.21 18.90
CA GLU A 233 0.36 -8.22 19.46
C GLU A 233 -0.83 -7.52 20.15
N PRO A 234 -1.99 -7.38 19.47
CA PRO A 234 -3.17 -6.68 19.98
C PRO A 234 -3.68 -7.23 21.32
N SER A 235 -3.59 -8.54 21.52
CA SER A 235 -4.07 -9.21 22.75
C SER A 235 -3.39 -8.70 24.03
N ILE A 236 -2.17 -8.16 23.92
CA ILE A 236 -1.41 -7.60 25.05
C ILE A 236 -1.00 -6.14 24.83
N GLY A 237 -1.30 -5.56 23.67
CA GLY A 237 -0.99 -4.18 23.31
C GLY A 237 0.51 -3.87 23.28
N LYS A 238 1.34 -4.79 22.79
CA LYS A 238 2.81 -4.62 22.78
C LYS A 238 3.43 -4.88 21.43
N TRP A 239 4.49 -4.13 21.17
CA TRP A 239 5.39 -4.33 20.05
C TRP A 239 6.62 -5.16 20.45
N SER A 240 7.11 -5.94 19.50
CA SER A 240 8.41 -6.60 19.55
C SER A 240 9.19 -6.31 18.27
N LYS A 241 10.48 -5.98 18.39
CA LYS A 241 11.37 -5.84 17.24
C LYS A 241 11.70 -7.23 16.68
N MET A 242 11.62 -7.37 15.36
CA MET A 242 11.97 -8.59 14.64
C MET A 242 13.49 -8.65 14.37
N THR A 243 14.04 -9.85 14.29
CA THR A 243 15.44 -10.07 13.95
C THR A 243 15.57 -10.21 12.44
N GLY A 244 16.36 -9.34 11.81
CA GLY A 244 16.65 -9.40 10.38
C GLY A 244 16.57 -8.02 9.72
N SER A 245 16.62 -8.04 8.39
CA SER A 245 16.49 -6.85 7.56
C SER A 245 15.45 -7.11 6.47
N PHE A 246 14.55 -6.15 6.27
CA PHE A 246 13.39 -6.20 5.40
C PHE A 246 13.39 -4.98 4.48
N PRO A 247 14.27 -4.91 3.47
CA PRO A 247 14.41 -3.72 2.62
C PRO A 247 13.26 -3.62 1.61
N VAL A 248 12.13 -3.03 2.04
CA VAL A 248 10.88 -2.94 1.27
C VAL A 248 10.22 -1.55 1.34
N MET A 249 10.98 -0.50 1.71
CA MET A 249 10.45 0.87 1.80
C MET A 249 9.67 1.25 0.54
N ALA A 250 8.51 1.88 0.72
CA ALA A 250 7.56 2.27 -0.31
C ALA A 250 7.01 1.10 -1.18
N GLY A 251 7.38 -0.15 -0.90
CA GLY A 251 6.78 -1.31 -1.55
C GLY A 251 5.38 -1.60 -1.00
N THR A 252 4.97 -2.86 -1.11
CA THR A 252 3.70 -3.33 -0.56
C THR A 252 3.88 -4.72 0.04
N GLY A 253 2.92 -5.17 0.84
CA GLY A 253 2.96 -6.52 1.41
C GLY A 253 1.58 -7.12 1.54
N VAL A 254 1.52 -8.46 1.57
CA VAL A 254 0.28 -9.20 1.72
C VAL A 254 0.47 -10.46 2.56
N SER A 255 -0.55 -10.80 3.32
CA SER A 255 -0.70 -12.10 3.98
C SER A 255 -0.67 -13.25 2.97
N TYR A 256 -0.01 -14.36 3.29
CA TYR A 256 0.00 -15.55 2.44
C TYR A 256 -0.05 -16.84 3.26
N GLY A 257 -1.05 -17.67 2.99
CA GLY A 257 -1.31 -18.86 3.79
C GLY A 257 -1.58 -18.52 5.25
N GLU A 258 -1.25 -19.45 6.15
CA GLU A 258 -1.51 -19.30 7.59
C GLU A 258 -0.41 -18.53 8.33
N ASP A 259 0.84 -18.56 7.83
CA ASP A 259 2.00 -18.11 8.60
C ASP A 259 3.07 -17.34 7.80
N LYS A 260 2.77 -16.88 6.58
CA LYS A 260 3.72 -16.13 5.76
C LYS A 260 3.22 -14.74 5.39
N ILE A 261 4.16 -13.84 5.16
CA ILE A 261 3.93 -12.53 4.56
C ILE A 261 4.81 -12.43 3.31
N LEU A 262 4.24 -11.92 2.22
CA LEU A 262 4.98 -11.61 1.01
C LEU A 262 5.22 -10.10 0.97
N LEU A 263 6.48 -9.70 1.06
CA LEU A 263 6.94 -8.32 0.88
C LEU A 263 7.36 -8.13 -0.57
N ILE A 264 6.74 -7.20 -1.28
CA ILE A 264 6.78 -7.12 -2.73
C ILE A 264 7.39 -5.79 -3.17
N GLY A 265 8.49 -5.88 -3.92
CA GLY A 265 9.22 -4.75 -4.46
C GLY A 265 9.95 -3.93 -3.39
N GLY A 266 9.78 -2.61 -3.47
CA GLY A 266 10.36 -1.64 -2.55
C GLY A 266 11.69 -1.03 -3.00
N VAL A 267 12.07 0.03 -2.31
CA VAL A 267 13.36 0.70 -2.42
C VAL A 267 14.30 0.06 -1.39
N GLU A 268 15.35 -0.61 -1.87
CA GLU A 268 16.34 -1.28 -1.00
C GLU A 268 17.38 -0.30 -0.44
N GLU A 269 17.69 0.75 -1.20
CA GLU A 269 18.69 1.77 -0.90
C GLU A 269 18.25 3.09 -1.53
N ILE A 270 18.46 4.22 -0.84
CA ILE A 270 18.15 5.55 -1.38
C ILE A 270 19.28 5.98 -2.32
N LEU A 271 18.98 6.00 -3.62
CA LEU A 271 19.90 6.46 -4.66
C LEU A 271 19.51 7.85 -5.19
N PRO A 272 20.45 8.62 -5.77
CA PRO A 272 20.16 9.91 -6.39
C PRO A 272 19.10 9.81 -7.50
N THR A 273 18.19 10.78 -7.54
CA THR A 273 17.16 10.86 -8.59
C THR A 273 17.78 11.35 -9.90
N SER A 274 17.80 10.49 -10.92
CA SER A 274 18.31 10.81 -12.26
C SER A 274 17.71 9.88 -13.34
N SER A 275 17.99 10.19 -14.61
CA SER A 275 17.65 9.34 -15.75
C SER A 275 18.33 7.96 -15.68
N GLU A 276 19.50 7.88 -15.06
CA GLU A 276 20.32 6.67 -14.94
C GLU A 276 19.94 5.78 -13.75
N HIS A 277 18.92 6.17 -12.98
CA HIS A 277 18.48 5.40 -11.82
C HIS A 277 18.03 3.99 -12.26
N PRO A 278 18.52 2.90 -11.63
CA PRO A 278 18.31 1.53 -12.11
C PRO A 278 16.86 1.03 -12.00
N GLY A 279 16.03 1.76 -11.25
CA GLY A 279 14.67 1.39 -10.88
C GLY A 279 14.64 0.77 -9.48
N PHE A 280 13.51 0.18 -9.11
CA PHE A 280 13.32 -0.40 -7.78
C PHE A 280 13.40 -1.93 -7.77
N SER A 281 13.36 -2.50 -6.58
CA SER A 281 13.46 -3.95 -6.39
C SER A 281 12.36 -4.68 -7.12
N ARG A 282 12.71 -5.80 -7.77
CA ARG A 282 11.75 -6.74 -8.35
C ARG A 282 11.55 -7.98 -7.47
N LYS A 283 12.05 -7.93 -6.23
CA LYS A 283 12.02 -9.08 -5.33
C LYS A 283 10.66 -9.23 -4.66
N LEU A 284 10.23 -10.47 -4.54
CA LEU A 284 9.17 -10.90 -3.64
C LEU A 284 9.84 -11.66 -2.50
N ARG A 285 9.89 -11.07 -1.30
CA ARG A 285 10.53 -11.65 -0.12
C ARG A 285 9.47 -12.33 0.73
N VAL A 286 9.76 -13.56 1.16
CA VAL A 286 8.88 -14.34 2.02
C VAL A 286 9.34 -14.22 3.45
N VAL A 287 8.47 -13.69 4.31
CA VAL A 287 8.69 -13.61 5.75
C VAL A 287 7.85 -14.69 6.42
N SER A 288 8.47 -15.44 7.32
CA SER A 288 7.78 -16.41 8.16
C SER A 288 7.37 -15.76 9.48
N THR A 289 6.09 -15.79 9.84
CA THR A 289 5.58 -15.21 11.09
C THR A 289 5.81 -16.09 12.31
N SER A 290 6.12 -17.37 12.11
CA SER A 290 6.51 -18.28 13.19
C SER A 290 7.94 -18.02 13.68
N THR A 291 8.84 -17.61 12.80
CA THR A 291 10.24 -17.29 13.12
C THR A 291 10.55 -15.80 13.09
N ASN A 292 9.60 -14.97 12.66
CA ASN A 292 9.74 -13.52 12.47
C ASN A 292 10.98 -13.15 11.64
N SER A 293 11.22 -13.86 10.56
CA SER A 293 12.42 -13.72 9.73
C SER A 293 12.12 -13.89 8.24
N LEU A 294 12.95 -13.30 7.39
CA LEU A 294 12.97 -13.59 5.95
C LEU A 294 13.46 -15.03 5.74
N VAL A 295 12.71 -15.83 4.98
CA VAL A 295 13.00 -17.26 4.76
C VAL A 295 13.21 -17.62 3.29
N ASP A 296 12.72 -16.81 2.35
CA ASP A 296 12.91 -17.02 0.91
C ASP A 296 12.80 -15.69 0.15
N SER A 297 13.25 -15.69 -1.11
CA SER A 297 13.03 -14.58 -2.03
C SER A 297 12.93 -15.07 -3.48
N LEU A 298 11.97 -14.52 -4.22
CA LEU A 298 11.78 -14.74 -5.64
C LEU A 298 12.01 -13.45 -6.41
N GLU A 299 12.41 -13.56 -7.68
CA GLU A 299 12.57 -12.43 -8.59
C GLU A 299 11.36 -12.37 -9.54
N CYS A 300 10.69 -11.22 -9.63
CA CYS A 300 9.70 -10.96 -10.66
C CYS A 300 10.39 -10.61 -11.98
N PRO A 301 9.94 -11.18 -13.12
CA PRO A 301 10.53 -10.84 -14.43
C PRO A 301 10.17 -9.42 -14.90
N TYR A 302 9.20 -8.76 -14.26
CA TYR A 302 8.74 -7.42 -14.58
C TYR A 302 9.17 -6.41 -13.51
N ARG A 303 9.17 -5.12 -13.87
CA ARG A 303 9.36 -4.04 -12.88
C ARG A 303 8.20 -4.06 -11.88
N ILE A 304 8.52 -4.04 -10.60
CA ILE A 304 7.53 -3.88 -9.54
C ILE A 304 7.51 -2.41 -9.13
N PRO A 305 6.35 -1.75 -9.18
CA PRO A 305 6.25 -0.36 -8.73
C PRO A 305 6.28 -0.23 -7.20
N VAL A 306 6.71 0.95 -6.73
CA VAL A 306 6.58 1.43 -5.35
C VAL A 306 5.49 2.50 -5.26
N THR A 307 5.16 2.93 -4.06
CA THR A 307 4.02 3.83 -3.76
C THR A 307 2.74 3.28 -4.37
N THR A 308 2.48 2.01 -4.11
CA THR A 308 1.35 1.23 -4.63
C THR A 308 0.81 0.38 -3.49
N ASN A 309 -0.33 -0.25 -3.70
CA ASN A 309 -0.85 -1.27 -2.82
C ASN A 309 -1.13 -2.56 -3.61
N VAL A 310 -1.17 -3.67 -2.88
CA VAL A 310 -1.53 -4.98 -3.41
C VAL A 310 -2.98 -5.28 -3.11
N VAL A 311 -3.69 -5.80 -4.11
CA VAL A 311 -5.10 -6.21 -4.01
C VAL A 311 -5.19 -7.70 -4.22
N SER A 312 -5.82 -8.42 -3.28
CA SER A 312 -5.95 -9.88 -3.33
C SER A 312 -7.36 -10.32 -3.73
N VAL A 313 -7.45 -11.28 -4.65
CA VAL A 313 -8.70 -11.95 -5.04
C VAL A 313 -8.43 -13.43 -5.24
N GLY A 314 -8.97 -14.28 -4.37
CA GLY A 314 -8.72 -15.72 -4.43
C GLY A 314 -7.22 -16.04 -4.33
N ASN A 315 -6.67 -16.74 -5.32
CA ASN A 315 -5.24 -17.04 -5.43
C ASN A 315 -4.46 -16.02 -6.27
N GLN A 316 -5.04 -14.85 -6.54
CA GLN A 316 -4.44 -13.81 -7.36
C GLN A 316 -4.14 -12.56 -6.55
N ILE A 317 -3.08 -11.88 -6.94
CA ILE A 317 -2.76 -10.53 -6.49
C ILE A 317 -2.65 -9.58 -7.68
N PHE A 318 -3.02 -8.33 -7.46
CA PHE A 318 -2.83 -7.22 -8.38
C PHE A 318 -1.98 -6.16 -7.70
N ILE A 319 -0.89 -5.74 -8.34
CA ILE A 319 -0.07 -4.60 -7.91
C ILE A 319 -0.44 -3.44 -8.82
N VAL A 320 -1.10 -2.45 -8.24
CA VAL A 320 -1.84 -1.45 -9.01
C VAL A 320 -0.97 -0.23 -9.27
N SER A 321 -0.46 -0.12 -10.50
CA SER A 321 0.29 1.06 -10.95
C SER A 321 1.40 1.45 -9.96
N GLY A 322 1.85 2.70 -9.97
CA GLY A 322 2.87 3.20 -9.07
C GLY A 322 4.13 3.64 -9.79
N GLU A 323 5.21 3.81 -9.03
CA GLU A 323 6.48 4.36 -9.50
C GLU A 323 7.49 3.24 -9.72
N VAL A 324 8.08 3.11 -10.91
CA VAL A 324 9.07 2.05 -11.22
C VAL A 324 10.52 2.56 -11.21
N GLN A 325 10.67 3.87 -11.26
CA GLN A 325 11.91 4.63 -11.14
C GLN A 325 11.51 6.03 -10.67
N PRO A 326 12.34 6.78 -9.92
CA PRO A 326 12.05 8.16 -9.53
C PRO A 326 11.46 8.95 -10.69
N GLY A 327 10.34 9.64 -10.51
CA GLY A 327 9.65 10.37 -11.57
C GLY A 327 8.86 9.55 -12.60
N ILE A 328 9.19 8.27 -12.82
CA ILE A 328 8.58 7.42 -13.85
C ILE A 328 7.54 6.48 -13.23
N ARG A 329 6.27 6.69 -13.59
CA ARG A 329 5.17 5.81 -13.19
C ARG A 329 4.89 4.75 -14.26
N THR A 330 4.12 3.74 -13.89
CA THR A 330 3.69 2.67 -14.79
C THR A 330 2.17 2.59 -14.85
N PRO A 331 1.55 2.63 -16.03
CA PRO A 331 0.11 2.36 -16.17
C PRO A 331 -0.25 0.87 -16.04
N PHE A 332 0.75 -0.01 -16.01
CA PHE A 332 0.53 -1.44 -15.90
C PHE A 332 0.05 -1.83 -14.50
N ILE A 333 -0.89 -2.77 -14.47
CA ILE A 333 -1.30 -3.50 -13.28
C ILE A 333 -0.72 -4.90 -13.37
N LEU A 334 0.25 -5.19 -12.50
CA LEU A 334 0.93 -6.48 -12.50
C LEU A 334 0.04 -7.50 -11.78
N LYS A 335 -0.24 -8.62 -12.43
CA LYS A 335 -1.04 -9.72 -11.87
C LYS A 335 -0.15 -10.91 -11.55
N GLY A 336 -0.22 -11.39 -10.31
CA GLY A 336 0.45 -12.62 -9.85
C GLY A 336 -0.59 -13.70 -9.51
N SER A 337 -0.36 -14.94 -9.94
CA SER A 337 -1.19 -16.11 -9.58
C SER A 337 -0.36 -17.17 -8.87
N PHE A 338 -0.83 -17.64 -7.71
CA PHE A 338 -0.21 -18.68 -6.86
C PHE A 338 -0.81 -20.07 -7.08
#